data_AF-A0A840WRR2-F1
#
_entry.id   AF-A0A840WRR2-F1
#
_cell.length_a   1.000
_cell.length_b   1.000
_cell.length_c   1.000
_cell.angle_alpha   90.00
_cell.angle_beta   90.00
_cell.angle_gamma   90.00
#
_symmetry.space_group_name_H-M   'P 1'
#
loop_
_entity.id
_entity.type
_entity.pdbx_description
1 polymer ?
#
loop_
_entity_poly.entity_id
_entity_poly.type
_entity_poly.pdbx_seq_one_letter_code
_entity_poly.pdbx_strand_id
1 'polypeptide(L)'
;MSRQLIRVFGERNTGTRALAAMIESCGFRTTPGPVMRGAHPDELLLQDRIECCFDGTWRQFYTDLLRDTRAARRGALAQWKHAAPSYDGSFANAGAAAVFTIRNPYSWAVSMLRRPYHIRGPRPETLDELLARPWATVGREGLEPLMPGIMALWVEKVISYRRFARLAEMEGVPSTFIRFEDFVADPVAQATMALTALGHADEQPEPVENTKSDGRSVADIQAYYQQEGWRAALNDEAIRMINDQVPADLMAAYGYERLSPLGAASHGKAGATAAA
;
A
#
# COMPACT_ATOMS: atom_id res chain seq x y z
N MET A 1 6.75 30.36 4.68
CA MET A 1 5.73 29.54 5.36
C MET A 1 5.89 28.10 4.87
N SER A 2 5.91 27.08 5.74
CA SER A 2 6.02 25.69 5.26
C SER A 2 4.72 25.27 4.59
N ARG A 3 4.77 24.65 3.41
CA ARG A 3 3.59 24.07 2.74
C ARG A 3 2.94 22.96 3.60
N GLN A 4 1.70 22.63 3.26
CA GLN A 4 0.87 21.60 3.88
C GLN A 4 1.60 20.25 3.98
N LEU A 5 1.28 19.47 5.02
CA LEU A 5 1.67 18.08 5.16
C LEU A 5 0.67 17.17 4.44
N ILE A 6 1.12 16.37 3.47
CA ILE A 6 0.29 15.41 2.74
C ILE A 6 0.77 13.99 3.05
N ARG A 7 0.00 13.24 3.83
CA ARG A 7 0.35 11.88 4.23
C ARG A 7 0.00 10.88 3.13
N VAL A 8 1.00 10.19 2.61
CA VAL A 8 0.80 9.11 1.63
C VAL A 8 0.77 7.77 2.35
N PHE A 9 -0.36 7.07 2.22
CA PHE A 9 -0.57 5.71 2.71
C PHE A 9 -0.80 4.74 1.54
N GLY A 10 -0.54 3.48 1.80
CA GLY A 10 -0.88 2.40 0.88
C GLY A 10 -0.31 1.08 1.30
N GLU A 11 -0.78 0.01 0.70
CA GLU A 11 -0.27 -1.31 0.97
C GLU A 11 1.20 -1.41 0.54
N ARG A 12 1.84 -2.53 0.87
CA ARG A 12 3.18 -2.80 0.34
C ARG A 12 3.09 -2.89 -1.18
N ASN A 13 4.13 -2.44 -1.88
CA ASN A 13 4.21 -2.48 -3.35
C ASN A 13 3.19 -1.61 -4.12
N THR A 14 2.74 -0.47 -3.56
CA THR A 14 1.77 0.44 -4.22
C THR A 14 2.33 1.80 -4.63
N GLY A 15 3.63 1.90 -4.88
CA GLY A 15 4.21 3.13 -5.44
C GLY A 15 4.26 4.33 -4.48
N THR A 16 3.94 4.18 -3.19
CA THR A 16 3.91 5.28 -2.21
C THR A 16 5.18 6.14 -2.16
N ARG A 17 6.36 5.56 -2.43
CA ARG A 17 7.62 6.32 -2.53
C ARG A 17 7.68 7.24 -3.74
N ALA A 18 7.24 6.75 -4.90
CA ALA A 18 7.21 7.52 -6.14
C ALA A 18 6.21 8.67 -6.00
N LEU A 19 4.98 8.37 -5.58
CA LEU A 19 3.96 9.38 -5.34
C LEU A 19 4.39 10.43 -4.31
N ALA A 20 5.01 10.01 -3.20
CA ALA A 20 5.53 10.94 -2.21
C ALA A 20 6.60 11.87 -2.80
N ALA A 21 7.55 11.35 -3.57
CA ALA A 21 8.58 12.16 -4.21
C ALA A 21 7.99 13.16 -5.23
N MET A 22 6.97 12.75 -5.99
CA MET A 22 6.25 13.65 -6.90
C MET A 22 5.54 14.78 -6.15
N ILE A 23 4.85 14.47 -5.05
CA ILE A 23 4.22 15.48 -4.18
C ILE A 23 5.27 16.42 -3.56
N GLU A 24 6.43 15.88 -3.17
CA GLU A 24 7.54 16.66 -2.60
C GLU A 24 8.23 17.56 -3.65
N SER A 25 8.21 17.21 -4.93
CA SER A 25 8.70 18.08 -6.01
C SER A 25 7.91 19.40 -6.09
N CYS A 26 6.63 19.35 -5.72
CA CYS A 26 5.77 20.53 -5.53
C CYS A 26 5.99 21.20 -4.15
N GLY A 27 7.08 20.94 -3.43
CA GLY A 27 7.38 21.59 -2.16
C GLY A 27 6.47 21.25 -0.96
N PHE A 28 5.55 20.30 -1.09
CA PHE A 28 4.80 19.76 0.05
C PHE A 28 5.69 18.85 0.91
N ARG A 29 5.28 18.61 2.15
CA ARG A 29 5.93 17.62 3.02
C ARG A 29 5.11 16.34 3.00
N THR A 30 5.74 15.17 2.83
CA THR A 30 5.00 13.89 2.95
C THR A 30 5.26 13.14 4.23
N THR A 31 6.36 13.44 4.89
CA THR A 31 6.62 13.04 6.27
C THR A 31 6.36 14.23 7.19
N PRO A 32 5.78 14.01 8.38
CA PRO A 32 5.83 15.06 9.40
C PRO A 32 7.29 15.46 9.57
N GLY A 33 7.54 16.78 9.64
CA GLY A 33 8.89 17.31 9.91
C GLY A 33 9.49 16.62 11.15
N PRO A 34 10.81 16.70 11.36
CA PRO A 34 11.50 15.86 12.34
C PRO A 34 10.76 15.88 13.70
N VAL A 35 10.00 14.82 13.96
CA VAL A 35 9.37 14.57 15.26
C VAL A 35 10.54 14.15 16.14
N MET A 36 11.18 15.13 16.78
CA MET A 36 12.38 15.02 17.61
C MET A 36 13.57 14.31 16.93
N ARG A 37 14.55 15.12 16.55
CA ARG A 37 15.88 14.66 16.13
C ARG A 37 16.53 13.84 17.26
N GLY A 38 16.98 12.64 16.92
CA GLY A 38 17.80 11.76 17.74
C GLY A 38 17.05 10.50 18.16
N ALA A 39 17.49 9.34 17.68
CA ALA A 39 17.22 8.11 18.42
C ALA A 39 17.69 8.35 19.86
N HIS A 40 16.85 8.02 20.85
CA HIS A 40 17.23 8.14 22.26
C HIS A 40 18.59 7.45 22.44
N PRO A 41 19.54 7.94 23.27
CA PRO A 41 20.84 7.30 23.43
C PRO A 41 20.74 5.79 23.67
N ASP A 42 19.75 5.36 24.44
CA ASP A 42 19.45 3.94 24.67
C ASP A 42 19.03 3.18 23.40
N GLU A 43 18.35 3.84 22.45
CA GLU A 43 17.99 3.23 21.17
C GLU A 43 19.19 3.08 20.23
N LEU A 44 20.16 3.99 20.29
CA LEU A 44 21.43 3.83 19.56
C LEU A 44 22.21 2.66 20.15
N LEU A 45 22.33 2.59 21.49
CA LEU A 45 22.95 1.47 22.18
C LEU A 45 22.25 0.13 21.88
N LEU A 46 20.92 0.11 21.85
CA LEU A 46 20.14 -1.08 21.46
C LEU A 46 20.38 -1.45 20.00
N GLN A 47 20.45 -0.47 19.10
CA GLN A 47 20.74 -0.71 17.69
C GLN A 47 22.14 -1.32 17.52
N ASP A 48 23.17 -0.75 18.15
CA ASP A 48 24.55 -1.27 18.10
C ASP A 48 24.61 -2.70 18.66
N ARG A 49 23.90 -2.97 19.77
CA ARG A 49 23.80 -4.33 20.33
C ARG A 49 23.12 -5.30 19.36
N ILE A 50 22.07 -4.89 18.66
CA ILE A 50 21.40 -5.74 17.67
C ILE A 50 22.34 -6.07 16.51
N GLU A 51 23.08 -5.06 16.04
CA GLU A 51 24.05 -5.20 14.95
C GLU A 51 25.22 -6.12 15.33
N CYS A 52 25.71 -6.03 16.57
CA CYS A 52 26.79 -6.86 17.09
C CYS A 52 26.37 -8.29 17.48
N CYS A 53 25.18 -8.49 18.05
CA CYS A 53 24.78 -9.75 18.65
C CYS A 53 23.99 -10.68 17.72
N PHE A 54 23.33 -10.15 16.69
CA PHE A 54 22.46 -10.95 15.82
C PHE A 54 22.86 -10.81 14.35
N ASP A 55 22.53 -11.81 13.55
CA ASP A 55 22.68 -11.81 12.09
C ASP A 55 21.40 -12.28 11.39
N GLY A 56 21.39 -12.24 10.05
CA GLY A 56 20.32 -12.78 9.22
C GLY A 56 18.90 -12.39 9.65
N THR A 57 18.03 -13.40 9.77
CA THR A 57 16.62 -13.24 10.13
C THR A 57 16.42 -12.76 11.57
N TRP A 58 17.33 -13.10 12.49
CA TRP A 58 17.28 -12.64 13.88
C TRP A 58 17.60 -11.15 13.98
N ARG A 59 18.65 -10.67 13.29
CA ARG A 59 18.95 -9.23 13.22
C ARG A 59 17.75 -8.47 12.67
N GLN A 60 17.14 -8.96 11.59
CA GLN A 60 15.96 -8.35 11.00
C GLN A 60 14.77 -8.32 11.99
N PHE A 61 14.54 -9.41 12.71
CA PHE A 61 13.50 -9.50 13.74
C PHE A 61 13.66 -8.44 14.83
N TYR A 62 14.83 -8.36 15.47
CA TYR A 62 15.07 -7.35 16.51
C TYR A 62 15.08 -5.92 15.96
N THR A 63 15.59 -5.72 14.74
CA THR A 63 15.54 -4.40 14.07
C THR A 63 14.09 -3.95 13.85
N ASP A 64 13.21 -4.86 13.46
CA ASP A 64 11.79 -4.56 13.31
C ASP A 64 11.13 -4.24 14.65
N LEU A 65 11.43 -4.98 15.72
CA LEU A 65 10.93 -4.68 17.06
C LEU A 65 11.38 -3.29 17.55
N LEU A 66 12.63 -2.91 17.33
CA LEU A 66 13.12 -1.57 17.66
C LEU A 66 12.35 -0.49 16.89
N ARG A 67 12.07 -0.73 15.60
CA ARG A 67 11.27 0.17 14.76
C ARG A 67 9.81 0.25 15.22
N ASP A 68 9.24 -0.86 15.68
CA ASP A 68 7.88 -0.91 16.21
C ASP A 68 7.78 -0.14 17.53
N THR A 69 8.75 -0.27 18.42
CA THR A 69 8.86 0.54 19.65
C THR A 69 8.95 2.03 19.32
N ARG A 70 9.76 2.41 18.32
CA ARG A 70 9.84 3.80 17.84
C ARG A 70 8.51 4.28 17.27
N ALA A 71 7.80 3.42 16.53
CA ALA A 71 6.51 3.74 15.93
C ALA A 71 5.39 3.88 16.97
N ALA A 72 5.39 3.07 18.03
CA ALA A 72 4.39 3.14 19.10
C ALA A 72 4.41 4.46 19.88
N ARG A 73 5.54 5.18 19.85
CA ARG A 73 5.69 6.53 20.45
C ARG A 73 5.24 7.67 19.54
N ARG A 74 4.89 7.36 18.28
CA ARG A 74 4.49 8.35 17.29
C ARG A 74 2.96 8.48 17.26
N GLY A 75 2.47 9.71 17.18
CA GLY A 75 1.04 9.98 16.96
C GLY A 75 0.58 9.66 15.53
N ALA A 76 -0.72 9.82 15.27
CA ALA A 76 -1.37 9.44 14.01
C ALA A 76 -0.69 10.03 12.76
N LEU A 77 -0.28 11.30 12.81
CA LEU A 77 0.45 11.98 11.73
C LEU A 77 1.76 11.31 11.31
N ALA A 78 2.39 10.55 12.21
CA ALA A 78 3.69 9.93 12.00
C ALA A 78 3.62 8.40 11.85
N GLN A 79 2.41 7.86 11.65
CA GLN A 79 2.19 6.45 11.35
C GLN A 79 2.99 5.98 10.13
N TRP A 80 3.29 4.69 10.08
CA TRP A 80 4.00 4.15 8.93
C TRP A 80 3.12 4.20 7.68
N LYS A 81 3.69 4.60 6.53
CA LYS A 81 2.96 4.68 5.26
C LYS A 81 2.30 3.36 4.80
N HIS A 82 2.75 2.23 5.33
CA HIS A 82 2.18 0.91 5.04
C HIS A 82 1.33 0.35 6.18
N ALA A 83 0.97 1.18 7.17
CA ALA A 83 0.05 0.82 8.23
C ALA A 83 -1.40 0.70 7.74
N ALA A 84 -2.25 0.15 8.59
CA ALA A 84 -3.66 0.47 8.68
C ALA A 84 -3.80 1.76 9.52
N PRO A 85 -3.89 2.94 8.90
CA PRO A 85 -3.85 4.20 9.62
C PRO A 85 -5.09 4.40 10.47
N SER A 86 -4.92 5.17 11.54
CA SER A 86 -6.00 5.70 12.36
C SER A 86 -6.07 7.20 12.18
N TYR A 87 -7.28 7.75 12.19
CA TYR A 87 -7.48 9.19 12.21
C TYR A 87 -7.59 9.69 13.65
N ASP A 88 -7.02 10.86 13.91
CA ASP A 88 -7.32 11.69 15.09
C ASP A 88 -7.23 13.18 14.72
N GLY A 89 -7.68 14.06 15.61
CA GLY A 89 -7.70 15.51 15.38
C GLY A 89 -6.33 16.15 15.18
N SER A 90 -5.21 15.42 15.33
CA SER A 90 -3.88 15.96 14.99
C SER A 90 -3.75 16.28 13.50
N PHE A 91 -4.48 15.58 12.63
CA PHE A 91 -4.53 15.90 11.19
C PHE A 91 -5.15 17.27 10.94
N ALA A 92 -6.33 17.55 11.52
CA ALA A 92 -6.98 18.85 11.43
C ALA A 92 -6.11 19.96 12.02
N ASN A 93 -5.55 19.73 13.22
CA ASN A 93 -4.67 20.70 13.90
C ASN A 93 -3.40 21.04 13.10
N ALA A 94 -2.85 20.06 12.36
CA ALA A 94 -1.70 20.29 11.50
C ALA A 94 -2.06 20.85 10.12
N GLY A 95 -3.36 21.03 9.83
CA GLY A 95 -3.86 21.33 8.49
C GLY A 95 -3.38 20.31 7.46
N ALA A 96 -3.22 19.04 7.86
CA ALA A 96 -2.70 17.99 6.99
C ALA A 96 -3.75 17.49 6.00
N ALA A 97 -3.32 16.73 5.01
CA ALA A 97 -4.17 15.99 4.08
C ALA A 97 -3.66 14.55 3.93
N ALA A 98 -4.45 13.67 3.30
CA ALA A 98 -4.06 12.28 3.08
C ALA A 98 -4.32 11.78 1.66
N VAL A 99 -3.43 10.93 1.15
CA VAL A 99 -3.60 10.20 -0.11
C VAL A 99 -3.44 8.71 0.16
N PHE A 100 -4.41 7.92 -0.28
CA PHE A 100 -4.40 6.46 -0.16
C PHE A 100 -4.15 5.83 -1.53
N THR A 101 -3.09 5.05 -1.66
CA THR A 101 -2.87 4.20 -2.83
C THR A 101 -3.44 2.82 -2.54
N ILE A 102 -4.29 2.31 -3.43
CA ILE A 102 -4.91 0.98 -3.30
C ILE A 102 -4.60 0.20 -4.57
N ARG A 103 -4.21 -1.06 -4.41
CA ARG A 103 -3.86 -1.94 -5.51
C ARG A 103 -4.90 -3.05 -5.69
N ASN A 104 -5.10 -3.50 -6.94
CA ASN A 104 -5.91 -4.68 -7.24
C ASN A 104 -5.47 -5.88 -6.34
N PRO A 105 -6.39 -6.56 -5.62
CA PRO A 105 -6.04 -7.56 -4.62
C PRO A 105 -5.27 -8.76 -5.20
N TYR A 106 -5.58 -9.21 -6.42
CA TYR A 106 -4.86 -10.32 -7.06
C TYR A 106 -3.45 -9.90 -7.45
N SER A 107 -3.33 -8.75 -8.10
CA SER A 107 -2.03 -8.16 -8.46
C SER A 107 -1.18 -7.91 -7.22
N TRP A 108 -1.79 -7.49 -6.11
CA TRP A 108 -1.14 -7.29 -4.83
C TRP A 108 -0.62 -8.59 -4.23
N ALA A 109 -1.43 -9.65 -4.19
CA ALA A 109 -1.02 -10.97 -3.70
C ALA A 109 0.18 -11.53 -4.49
N VAL A 110 0.14 -11.43 -5.83
CA VAL A 110 1.28 -11.80 -6.69
C VAL A 110 2.53 -10.97 -6.36
N SER A 111 2.36 -9.68 -6.09
CA SER A 111 3.48 -8.81 -5.69
C SER A 111 4.10 -9.22 -4.35
N MET A 112 3.27 -9.69 -3.42
CA MET A 112 3.70 -10.17 -2.10
C MET A 112 4.49 -11.48 -2.21
N LEU A 113 4.11 -12.39 -3.11
CA LEU A 113 4.90 -13.60 -3.40
C LEU A 113 6.27 -13.26 -3.98
N ARG A 114 6.32 -12.34 -4.95
CA ARG A 114 7.57 -11.94 -5.63
C ARG A 114 8.51 -11.17 -4.71
N ARG A 115 7.98 -10.26 -3.89
CA ARG A 115 8.75 -9.41 -2.97
C ARG A 115 8.08 -9.38 -1.59
N PRO A 116 8.20 -10.46 -0.81
CA PRO A 116 7.64 -10.53 0.52
C PRO A 116 8.48 -9.66 1.45
N TYR A 117 7.94 -8.51 1.87
CA TYR A 117 8.57 -7.69 2.90
C TYR A 117 8.16 -8.19 4.28
N HIS A 118 9.06 -8.11 5.27
CA HIS A 118 8.83 -8.49 6.69
C HIS A 118 8.15 -9.85 6.88
N ILE A 119 8.40 -10.79 5.97
CA ILE A 119 7.91 -12.15 6.11
C ILE A 119 8.56 -12.79 7.34
N ARG A 120 7.75 -13.40 8.20
CA ARG A 120 8.21 -14.24 9.29
C ARG A 120 8.02 -15.70 8.90
N GLY A 121 9.02 -16.53 9.17
CA GLY A 121 9.04 -17.94 8.78
C GLY A 121 9.53 -18.19 7.35
N PRO A 122 9.38 -19.43 6.86
CA PRO A 122 9.84 -19.84 5.52
C PRO A 122 9.24 -18.97 4.42
N ARG A 123 9.96 -18.81 3.31
CA ARG A 123 9.43 -18.11 2.13
C ARG A 123 8.52 -19.08 1.37
N PRO A 124 7.27 -18.70 1.02
CA PRO A 124 6.41 -19.55 0.21
C PRO A 124 6.96 -19.65 -1.20
N GLU A 125 6.83 -20.83 -1.79
CA GLU A 125 7.28 -21.13 -3.15
C GLU A 125 6.15 -20.83 -4.16
N THR A 126 4.91 -21.03 -3.71
CA THR A 126 3.70 -20.85 -4.54
C THR A 126 2.77 -19.77 -3.97
N LEU A 127 1.87 -19.26 -4.82
CA LEU A 127 0.86 -18.30 -4.40
C LEU A 127 -0.14 -18.94 -3.43
N ASP A 128 -0.51 -20.20 -3.66
CA ASP A 128 -1.47 -20.94 -2.85
C ASP A 128 -0.93 -21.13 -1.41
N GLU A 129 0.36 -21.49 -1.28
CA GLU A 129 1.04 -21.54 0.03
C GLU A 129 1.04 -20.19 0.75
N LEU A 130 1.27 -19.09 0.03
CA LEU A 130 1.23 -17.75 0.61
C LEU A 130 -0.18 -17.36 1.07
N LEU A 131 -1.22 -17.75 0.32
CA LEU A 131 -2.61 -17.42 0.60
C LEU A 131 -3.19 -18.27 1.74
N ALA A 132 -2.73 -19.52 1.90
CA ALA A 132 -3.26 -20.47 2.88
C ALA A 132 -2.72 -20.27 4.30
N ARG A 133 -1.58 -19.58 4.43
CA ARG A 133 -0.87 -19.47 5.70
C ARG A 133 -1.21 -18.19 6.48
N PRO A 134 -1.14 -18.23 7.82
CA PRO A 134 -1.21 -17.04 8.65
C PRO A 134 -0.13 -16.01 8.30
N TRP A 135 -0.42 -14.74 8.55
CA TRP A 135 0.51 -13.64 8.33
C TRP A 135 0.84 -12.93 9.65
N ALA A 136 2.10 -13.02 10.07
CA ALA A 136 2.60 -12.25 11.21
C ALA A 136 2.85 -10.79 10.77
N THR A 137 2.18 -9.85 11.44
CA THR A 137 2.34 -8.42 11.19
C THR A 137 3.56 -7.86 11.94
N VAL A 138 3.99 -6.66 11.56
CA VAL A 138 4.91 -5.86 12.40
C VAL A 138 4.09 -4.83 13.17
N GLY A 139 4.48 -4.48 14.39
CA GLY A 139 3.67 -3.64 15.28
C GLY A 139 3.30 -2.28 14.68
N ARG A 140 4.20 -1.68 13.89
CA ARG A 140 3.95 -0.43 13.15
C ARG A 140 2.92 -0.55 12.01
N GLU A 141 2.38 -1.74 11.74
CA GLU A 141 1.23 -1.90 10.83
C GLU A 141 -0.08 -1.45 11.47
N GLY A 142 -0.19 -1.36 12.79
CA GLY A 142 -1.43 -0.95 13.46
C GLY A 142 -2.55 -2.00 13.38
N LEU A 143 -2.19 -3.29 13.29
CA LEU A 143 -3.10 -4.43 13.18
C LEU A 143 -2.72 -5.52 14.20
N GLU A 144 -3.57 -6.54 14.31
CA GLU A 144 -3.29 -7.70 15.16
C GLU A 144 -1.94 -8.35 14.80
N PRO A 145 -1.17 -8.85 15.79
CA PRO A 145 0.15 -9.46 15.57
C PRO A 145 0.13 -10.66 14.60
N LEU A 146 -1.01 -11.35 14.51
CA LEU A 146 -1.21 -12.51 13.66
C LEU A 146 -2.56 -12.43 12.95
N MET A 147 -2.51 -12.38 11.63
CA MET A 147 -3.69 -12.35 10.76
C MET A 147 -3.93 -13.74 10.14
N PRO A 148 -5.18 -14.10 9.78
CA PRO A 148 -5.50 -15.37 9.11
C PRO A 148 -4.72 -15.61 7.80
N GLY A 149 -4.38 -14.54 7.08
CA GLY A 149 -3.60 -14.59 5.85
C GLY A 149 -3.34 -13.21 5.26
N ILE A 150 -2.64 -13.14 4.13
CA ILE A 150 -2.32 -11.86 3.49
C ILE A 150 -3.55 -11.14 2.94
N MET A 151 -4.62 -11.85 2.58
CA MET A 151 -5.82 -11.18 2.08
C MET A 151 -6.60 -10.52 3.21
N ALA A 152 -6.61 -11.12 4.41
CA ALA A 152 -7.12 -10.44 5.61
C ALA A 152 -6.32 -9.15 5.90
N LEU A 153 -4.99 -9.18 5.73
CA LEU A 153 -4.15 -7.97 5.85
C LEU A 153 -4.53 -6.88 4.83
N TRP A 154 -4.79 -7.26 3.58
CA TRP A 154 -5.22 -6.32 2.54
C TRP A 154 -6.58 -5.70 2.90
N VAL A 155 -7.56 -6.54 3.25
CA VAL A 155 -8.92 -6.12 3.61
C VAL A 155 -8.91 -5.13 4.77
N GLU A 156 -8.23 -5.44 5.87
CA GLU A 156 -8.15 -4.54 7.03
C GLU A 156 -7.50 -3.19 6.70
N LYS A 157 -6.47 -3.19 5.83
CA LYS A 157 -5.85 -1.94 5.38
C LYS A 157 -6.83 -1.09 4.58
N VAL A 158 -7.50 -1.66 3.59
CA VAL A 158 -8.46 -0.91 2.78
C VAL A 158 -9.65 -0.41 3.61
N ILE A 159 -10.16 -1.23 4.54
CA ILE A 159 -11.20 -0.81 5.50
C ILE A 159 -10.71 0.36 6.36
N SER A 160 -9.46 0.30 6.86
CA SER A 160 -8.89 1.39 7.65
C SER A 160 -8.76 2.69 6.85
N TYR A 161 -8.45 2.63 5.55
CA TYR A 161 -8.41 3.81 4.68
C TYR A 161 -9.80 4.44 4.54
N ARG A 162 -10.85 3.64 4.36
CA ARG A 162 -12.25 4.14 4.32
C ARG A 162 -12.67 4.77 5.63
N ARG A 163 -12.34 4.12 6.76
CA ARG A 163 -12.63 4.64 8.10
C ARG A 163 -11.92 5.97 8.33
N PHE A 164 -10.64 6.05 7.97
CA PHE A 164 -9.87 7.29 8.04
C PHE A 164 -10.53 8.39 7.21
N ALA A 165 -10.80 8.13 5.93
CA ALA A 165 -11.34 9.14 5.02
C ALA A 165 -12.68 9.69 5.51
N ARG A 166 -13.57 8.83 6.02
CA ARG A 166 -14.84 9.26 6.63
C ARG A 166 -14.65 10.17 7.84
N LEU A 167 -13.73 9.84 8.75
CA LEU A 167 -13.46 10.66 9.93
C LEU A 167 -12.79 11.98 9.56
N ALA A 168 -11.87 11.94 8.60
CA ALA A 168 -11.21 13.12 8.05
C ALA A 168 -12.23 14.09 7.40
N GLU A 169 -13.17 13.56 6.60
CA GLU A 169 -14.25 14.34 6.00
C GLU A 169 -15.11 15.05 7.04
N MET A 170 -15.47 14.37 8.13
CA MET A 170 -16.25 14.95 9.23
C MET A 170 -15.55 16.14 9.92
N GLU A 171 -14.23 16.22 9.85
CA GLU A 171 -13.41 17.30 10.42
C GLU A 171 -12.85 18.26 9.34
N GLY A 172 -13.30 18.14 8.08
CA GLY A 172 -12.86 18.99 6.98
C GLY A 172 -11.40 18.77 6.56
N VAL A 173 -10.82 17.62 6.88
CA VAL A 173 -9.46 17.21 6.46
C VAL A 173 -9.53 16.57 5.07
N PRO A 174 -8.89 17.16 4.04
CA PRO A 174 -8.93 16.61 2.69
C PRO A 174 -8.27 15.23 2.61
N SER A 175 -8.93 14.30 1.93
CA SER A 175 -8.32 13.01 1.60
C SER A 175 -8.78 12.50 0.23
N THR A 176 -7.95 11.69 -0.42
CA THR A 176 -8.26 11.11 -1.74
C THR A 176 -7.66 9.72 -1.92
N PHE A 177 -8.16 8.99 -2.92
CA PHE A 177 -7.75 7.63 -3.26
C PHE A 177 -7.18 7.59 -4.68
N ILE A 178 -6.13 6.79 -4.87
CA ILE A 178 -5.51 6.51 -6.17
C ILE A 178 -5.43 5.01 -6.36
N ARG A 179 -5.84 4.50 -7.53
CA ARG A 179 -5.57 3.12 -7.92
C ARG A 179 -4.12 3.00 -8.35
N PHE A 180 -3.41 2.01 -7.81
CA PHE A 180 -2.01 1.82 -8.12
C PHE A 180 -1.78 1.57 -9.62
N GLU A 181 -2.67 0.85 -10.28
CA GLU A 181 -2.62 0.57 -11.71
C GLU A 181 -2.71 1.85 -12.54
N ASP A 182 -3.61 2.78 -12.18
CA ASP A 182 -3.71 4.08 -12.84
C ASP A 182 -2.46 4.92 -12.60
N PHE A 183 -1.92 4.89 -11.36
CA PHE A 183 -0.70 5.60 -11.02
C PHE A 183 0.51 5.09 -11.80
N VAL A 184 0.58 3.78 -12.05
CA VAL A 184 1.64 3.23 -12.89
C VAL A 184 1.45 3.67 -14.34
N ALA A 185 0.23 3.64 -14.86
CA ALA A 185 -0.06 3.99 -16.24
C ALA A 185 0.31 5.46 -16.54
N ASP A 186 -0.10 6.40 -15.68
CA ASP A 186 0.22 7.82 -15.80
C ASP A 186 0.49 8.46 -14.42
N PRO A 187 1.74 8.39 -13.93
CA PRO A 187 2.08 8.90 -12.60
C PRO A 187 1.81 10.40 -12.45
N VAL A 188 2.08 11.20 -13.50
CA VAL A 188 1.95 12.66 -13.46
C VAL A 188 0.49 13.06 -13.42
N ALA A 189 -0.35 12.47 -14.28
CA ALA A 189 -1.79 12.74 -14.25
C ALA A 189 -2.41 12.35 -12.91
N GLN A 190 -2.08 11.18 -12.37
CA GLN A 190 -2.64 10.73 -11.09
C GLN A 190 -2.16 11.56 -9.89
N ALA A 191 -0.89 11.98 -9.86
CA ALA A 191 -0.39 12.88 -8.82
C ALA A 191 -1.06 14.27 -8.91
N THR A 192 -1.26 14.79 -10.13
CA THR A 192 -1.96 16.07 -10.38
C THR A 192 -3.42 16.00 -9.94
N MET A 193 -4.13 14.92 -10.30
CA MET A 193 -5.51 14.69 -9.88
C MET A 193 -5.63 14.61 -8.36
N ALA A 194 -4.68 13.93 -7.70
CA ALA A 194 -4.65 13.85 -6.25
C ALA A 194 -4.44 15.23 -5.61
N LEU A 195 -3.46 16.02 -6.06
CA LEU A 195 -3.24 17.37 -5.55
C LEU A 195 -4.45 18.29 -5.77
N THR A 196 -5.09 18.18 -6.95
CA THR A 196 -6.34 18.89 -7.25
C THR A 196 -7.45 18.54 -6.27
N ALA A 197 -7.65 17.24 -5.99
CA ALA A 197 -8.64 16.77 -5.02
C ALA A 197 -8.35 17.24 -3.58
N LEU A 198 -7.09 17.57 -3.27
CA LEU A 198 -6.67 18.13 -1.99
C LEU A 198 -6.67 19.68 -1.96
N GLY A 199 -7.14 20.33 -3.03
CA GLY A 199 -7.26 21.80 -3.11
C GLY A 199 -6.06 22.52 -3.75
N HIS A 200 -5.17 21.80 -4.45
CA HIS A 200 -3.95 22.34 -5.05
C HIS A 200 -3.93 22.13 -6.58
N ALA A 201 -4.90 22.73 -7.28
CA ALA A 201 -5.13 22.49 -8.71
C ALA A 201 -4.02 23.01 -9.64
N ASP A 202 -3.24 24.00 -9.20
CA ASP A 202 -2.19 24.64 -10.02
C ASP A 202 -0.83 23.91 -9.96
N GLU A 203 -0.71 22.88 -9.14
CA GLU A 203 0.55 22.17 -8.92
C GLU A 203 0.84 21.17 -10.05
N GLN A 204 2.10 21.12 -10.47
CA GLN A 204 2.58 20.28 -11.57
C GLN A 204 3.69 19.37 -11.07
N PRO A 205 3.39 18.14 -10.63
CA PRO A 205 4.39 17.21 -10.12
C PRO A 205 5.39 16.81 -11.18
N GLU A 206 6.68 16.83 -10.82
CA GLU A 206 7.72 16.31 -11.70
C GLU A 206 7.66 14.78 -11.78
N PRO A 207 7.89 14.18 -12.96
CA PRO A 207 7.97 12.74 -13.08
C PRO A 207 9.16 12.19 -12.27
N VAL A 208 8.99 11.02 -11.68
CA VAL A 208 10.05 10.34 -10.92
C VAL A 208 10.60 9.16 -11.69
N GLU A 209 11.93 9.03 -11.72
CA GLU A 209 12.59 7.87 -12.31
C GLU A 209 12.37 6.61 -11.46
N ASN A 210 12.41 5.44 -12.11
CA ASN A 210 12.40 4.18 -11.38
C ASN A 210 13.74 4.02 -10.64
N THR A 211 13.71 4.19 -9.32
CA THR A 211 14.87 4.03 -8.45
C THR A 211 15.16 2.58 -8.03
N LYS A 212 14.39 1.61 -8.53
CA LYS A 212 14.61 0.19 -8.20
C LYS A 212 15.77 -0.34 -9.02
N SER A 213 16.75 -0.95 -8.34
CA SER A 213 17.94 -1.57 -8.92
C SER A 213 17.69 -2.85 -9.72
N ASP A 214 16.43 -3.14 -10.10
CA ASP A 214 16.09 -4.34 -10.86
C ASP A 214 16.24 -4.18 -12.37
N GLY A 215 16.79 -3.04 -12.81
CA GLY A 215 17.12 -2.75 -14.21
C GLY A 215 15.90 -2.48 -15.11
N ARG A 216 14.67 -2.52 -14.56
CA ARG A 216 13.47 -2.25 -15.35
C ARG A 216 13.27 -0.76 -15.53
N SER A 217 12.96 -0.34 -16.75
CA SER A 217 12.54 1.03 -17.04
C SER A 217 11.12 1.29 -16.52
N VAL A 218 10.71 2.56 -16.48
CA VAL A 218 9.31 2.94 -16.22
C VAL A 218 8.39 2.33 -17.28
N ALA A 219 8.82 2.30 -18.54
CA ALA A 219 8.07 1.71 -19.66
C ALA A 219 7.85 0.20 -19.48
N ASP A 220 8.85 -0.54 -18.99
CA ASP A 220 8.69 -1.99 -18.71
C ASP A 220 7.66 -2.24 -17.62
N ILE A 221 7.65 -1.40 -16.59
CA ILE A 221 6.68 -1.48 -15.50
C ILE A 221 5.29 -1.15 -16.04
N GLN A 222 5.14 -0.07 -16.81
CA GLN A 222 3.88 0.31 -17.45
C GLN A 222 3.33 -0.81 -18.32
N ALA A 223 4.14 -1.35 -19.23
CA ALA A 223 3.75 -2.45 -20.11
C ALA A 223 3.27 -3.67 -19.31
N TYR A 224 3.98 -4.02 -18.23
CA TYR A 224 3.59 -5.14 -17.37
C TYR A 224 2.19 -4.97 -16.75
N TYR A 225 1.83 -3.78 -16.28
CA TYR A 225 0.51 -3.54 -15.68
C TYR A 225 -0.58 -3.33 -16.74
N GLN A 226 -0.25 -2.68 -17.86
CA GLN A 226 -1.17 -2.48 -18.99
C GLN A 226 -1.60 -3.81 -19.60
N GLN A 227 -0.68 -4.78 -19.71
CA GLN A 227 -0.95 -6.12 -20.24
C GLN A 227 -1.41 -7.09 -19.15
N GLU A 228 -1.60 -6.62 -17.92
CA GLU A 228 -1.96 -7.43 -16.75
C GLU A 228 -1.05 -8.66 -16.58
N GLY A 229 0.26 -8.53 -16.82
CA GLY A 229 1.22 -9.64 -16.80
C GLY A 229 1.34 -10.36 -15.45
N TRP A 230 0.72 -9.83 -14.39
CA TRP A 230 0.54 -10.51 -13.10
C TRP A 230 -0.44 -11.68 -13.18
N ARG A 231 -1.40 -11.67 -14.11
CA ARG A 231 -2.39 -12.75 -14.27
C ARG A 231 -1.76 -14.09 -14.59
N ALA A 232 -0.63 -14.11 -15.30
CA ALA A 232 0.10 -15.33 -15.62
C ALA A 232 0.61 -16.09 -14.36
N ALA A 233 0.63 -15.44 -13.19
CA ALA A 233 1.00 -16.07 -11.92
C ALA A 233 -0.22 -16.56 -11.10
N LEU A 234 -1.44 -16.36 -11.60
CA LEU A 234 -2.66 -16.83 -10.95
C LEU A 234 -3.08 -18.18 -11.50
N ASN A 235 -3.57 -19.04 -10.61
CA ASN A 235 -4.28 -20.26 -10.94
C ASN A 235 -5.72 -20.18 -10.37
N ASP A 236 -6.55 -21.17 -10.69
CA ASP A 236 -7.96 -21.19 -10.27
C ASP A 236 -8.14 -21.26 -8.76
N GLU A 237 -7.21 -21.92 -8.05
CA GLU A 237 -7.25 -22.04 -6.61
C GLU A 237 -6.96 -20.70 -5.93
N ALA A 238 -5.86 -20.04 -6.32
CA ALA A 238 -5.54 -18.69 -5.87
C ALA A 238 -6.69 -17.70 -6.11
N ILE A 239 -7.34 -17.76 -7.28
CA ILE A 239 -8.49 -16.90 -7.59
C ILE A 239 -9.64 -17.18 -6.62
N ARG A 240 -9.98 -18.46 -6.37
CA ARG A 240 -11.02 -18.83 -5.38
C ARG A 240 -10.67 -18.33 -3.98
N MET A 241 -9.46 -18.63 -3.50
CA MET A 241 -9.01 -18.23 -2.16
C MET A 241 -9.06 -16.71 -1.97
N ILE A 242 -8.70 -15.92 -2.98
CA ILE A 242 -8.81 -14.47 -2.94
C ILE A 242 -10.28 -14.03 -2.94
N ASN A 243 -11.11 -14.61 -3.80
CA ASN A 243 -12.55 -14.30 -3.86
C ASN A 243 -13.28 -14.58 -2.55
N ASP A 244 -12.91 -15.66 -1.86
CA ASP A 244 -13.51 -16.07 -0.59
C ASP A 244 -13.11 -15.14 0.56
N GLN A 245 -11.89 -14.58 0.51
CA GLN A 245 -11.35 -13.72 1.57
C GLN A 245 -11.62 -12.23 1.35
N VAL A 246 -11.85 -11.78 0.12
CA VAL A 246 -12.01 -10.35 -0.21
C VAL A 246 -13.48 -10.04 -0.54
N PRO A 247 -14.16 -9.19 0.25
CA PRO A 247 -15.53 -8.78 -0.03
C PRO A 247 -15.68 -8.11 -1.42
N ALA A 248 -16.70 -8.54 -2.18
CA ALA A 248 -16.91 -8.05 -3.55
C ALA A 248 -17.22 -6.54 -3.60
N ASP A 249 -18.01 -6.06 -2.64
CA ASP A 249 -18.37 -4.66 -2.49
C ASP A 249 -17.16 -3.79 -2.18
N LEU A 250 -16.20 -4.30 -1.40
CA LEU A 250 -14.96 -3.60 -1.10
C LEU A 250 -14.10 -3.42 -2.36
N MET A 251 -14.03 -4.43 -3.23
CA MET A 251 -13.34 -4.33 -4.52
C MET A 251 -14.04 -3.35 -5.46
N ALA A 252 -15.37 -3.50 -5.59
CA ALA A 252 -16.18 -2.69 -6.48
C ALA A 252 -16.13 -1.19 -6.10
N ALA A 253 -16.03 -0.87 -4.81
CA ALA A 253 -15.87 0.51 -4.32
C ALA A 253 -14.61 1.22 -4.87
N TYR A 254 -13.62 0.47 -5.36
CA TYR A 254 -12.41 0.99 -5.98
C TYR A 254 -12.28 0.61 -7.46
N GLY A 255 -13.39 0.24 -8.10
CA GLY A 255 -13.42 -0.10 -9.53
C GLY A 255 -12.63 -1.36 -9.89
N TYR A 256 -12.50 -2.31 -8.95
CA TYR A 256 -11.95 -3.63 -9.21
C TYR A 256 -13.05 -4.67 -9.32
N GLU A 257 -12.89 -5.59 -10.26
CA GLU A 257 -13.82 -6.70 -10.49
C GLU A 257 -13.24 -8.02 -9.98
N ARG A 258 -14.13 -8.92 -9.56
CA ARG A 258 -13.73 -10.29 -9.22
C ARG A 258 -13.36 -11.06 -10.48
N LEU A 259 -12.25 -11.76 -10.42
CA LEU A 259 -11.89 -12.72 -11.45
C LEU A 259 -12.70 -13.99 -11.30
N SER A 260 -13.11 -14.54 -12.44
CA SER A 260 -13.64 -15.90 -12.50
C SER A 260 -12.47 -16.89 -12.61
N PRO A 261 -12.52 -18.06 -11.94
CA PRO A 261 -11.58 -19.15 -12.18
C PRO A 261 -11.54 -19.48 -13.68
N LEU A 262 -10.35 -19.73 -14.23
CA LEU A 262 -10.09 -19.92 -15.66
C LEU A 262 -10.87 -21.12 -16.24
N GLY A 263 -11.28 -22.08 -15.42
CA GLY A 263 -12.15 -23.20 -15.81
C GLY A 263 -13.65 -22.89 -15.94
N ALA A 264 -14.12 -21.71 -15.53
CA ALA A 264 -15.52 -21.30 -15.73
C ALA A 264 -15.68 -20.70 -17.14
N ALA A 265 -15.59 -21.55 -18.16
CA ALA A 265 -15.93 -21.17 -19.52
C ALA A 265 -17.35 -20.60 -19.55
N SER A 266 -17.46 -19.36 -20.03
CA SER A 266 -18.68 -18.68 -20.41
C SER A 266 -19.38 -19.43 -21.55
N HIS A 267 -20.14 -20.47 -21.22
CA HIS A 267 -21.20 -20.96 -22.09
C HIS A 267 -22.38 -19.99 -21.96
N GLY A 268 -22.41 -18.93 -22.79
CA GLY A 268 -23.57 -18.02 -22.76
C GLY A 268 -23.47 -16.71 -23.52
N LYS A 269 -22.82 -16.64 -24.69
CA LYS A 269 -23.24 -15.69 -25.73
C LYS A 269 -23.26 -16.41 -27.09
N ALA A 270 -24.25 -17.28 -27.26
CA ALA A 270 -24.65 -17.78 -28.56
C ALA A 270 -25.83 -16.94 -29.09
N GLY A 271 -25.57 -16.23 -30.19
CA GLY A 271 -26.53 -15.96 -31.25
C GLY A 271 -27.80 -15.16 -30.92
N ALA A 272 -27.71 -13.84 -31.01
CA ALA A 272 -28.83 -13.08 -31.58
C ALA A 272 -28.66 -13.12 -33.10
N THR A 273 -29.21 -14.17 -33.73
CA THR A 273 -29.48 -14.16 -35.16
C THR A 273 -30.53 -13.11 -35.47
N ALA A 274 -30.15 -12.17 -36.34
CA ALA A 274 -31.07 -11.35 -37.08
C ALA A 274 -32.05 -12.23 -37.87
N ALA A 275 -33.33 -11.89 -37.81
CA ALA A 275 -34.31 -12.25 -38.82
C ALA A 275 -35.16 -11.00 -39.11
N ALA A 276 -35.45 -10.86 -40.40
CA ALA A 276 -36.08 -9.77 -41.11
C ALA A 276 -37.43 -9.29 -40.56
#